data_AF-I1BSA8-F1
#
_entry.id   AF-I1BSA8-F1
#
_cell.length_a   1.000
_cell.length_b   1.000
_cell.length_c   1.000
_cell.angle_alpha   90.00
_cell.angle_beta   90.00
_cell.angle_gamma   90.00
#
_symmetry.space_group_name_H-M   'P 1'
#
loop_
_entity.id
_entity.type
_entity.pdbx_description
1 polymer ?
#
loop_
_entity_poly.entity_id
_entity_poly.type
_entity_poly.pdbx_seq_one_letter_code
_entity_poly.pdbx_strand_id
1 'polypeptide(L)'
;MSSNAANNMPTLAYIAERTMTAECTLNRISYLDGPFFQGRKSIIHQTLLVVYLFLLQVPNGTISTMTGLSLPTVRSIVKDIYQVMEADLRIEDVQVGGVGSNGQSIVVEIDESKFGKRNYNKRKRVDGVWVVGGVERTPERKVFLLTVPEPQPKYLEAHNRYFC
;
A
#
# COMPACT_ATOMS: atom_id res chain seq x y z
N MET A 1 55.88 -59.73 13.84
CA MET A 1 54.61 -59.24 13.26
C MET A 1 53.60 -59.32 14.41
N SER A 2 53.04 -58.27 14.98
CA SER A 2 52.59 -57.00 14.42
C SER A 2 52.69 -55.91 15.50
N SER A 3 53.21 -54.74 15.15
CA SER A 3 53.02 -53.50 15.90
C SER A 3 51.80 -52.80 15.32
N ASN A 4 50.67 -52.82 16.02
CA ASN A 4 49.50 -52.03 15.61
C ASN A 4 49.49 -50.70 16.32
N ALA A 5 49.65 -49.67 15.49
CA ALA A 5 49.58 -48.27 15.77
C ALA A 5 48.35 -47.90 16.62
N ALA A 6 48.62 -47.33 17.78
CA ALA A 6 47.71 -46.45 18.47
C ALA A 6 47.51 -45.20 17.60
N ASN A 7 46.43 -45.17 16.80
CA ASN A 7 45.97 -43.97 16.12
C ASN A 7 44.46 -43.82 16.30
N ASN A 8 44.13 -42.98 17.28
CA ASN A 8 43.24 -41.83 17.08
C ASN A 8 41.78 -42.11 16.68
N MET A 9 40.91 -42.30 17.68
CA MET A 9 39.50 -41.88 17.61
C MET A 9 38.96 -41.62 19.02
N PRO A 10 38.96 -40.38 19.53
CA PRO A 10 37.99 -39.97 20.52
C PRO A 10 36.64 -39.82 19.81
N THR A 11 35.89 -40.91 19.91
CA THR A 11 34.44 -41.07 19.81
C THR A 11 33.63 -39.78 20.02
N LEU A 12 32.72 -39.58 19.07
CA LEU A 12 31.44 -38.83 19.00
C LEU A 12 30.85 -38.12 20.24
N ALA A 13 31.30 -38.38 21.47
CA ALA A 13 30.90 -37.68 22.69
C ALA A 13 31.34 -36.20 22.68
N TYR A 14 32.53 -35.88 22.16
CA TYR A 14 33.07 -34.50 22.20
C TYR A 14 32.31 -33.52 21.30
N ILE A 15 31.67 -34.01 20.23
CA ILE A 15 30.87 -33.16 19.32
C ILE A 15 29.44 -32.98 19.87
N ALA A 16 28.89 -33.99 20.56
CA ALA A 16 27.56 -33.93 21.14
C ALA A 16 27.45 -33.00 22.38
N GLU A 17 28.53 -32.82 23.15
CA GLU A 17 28.51 -31.88 24.30
C GLU A 17 28.56 -30.41 23.88
N ARG A 18 29.04 -30.09 22.67
CA ARG A 18 29.13 -28.70 22.18
C ARG A 18 27.84 -28.14 21.59
N THR A 19 26.80 -28.96 21.39
CA THR A 19 25.51 -28.52 20.83
C THR A 19 24.44 -28.23 21.88
N MET A 20 24.68 -28.51 23.17
CA MET A 20 23.71 -28.28 24.24
C MET A 20 23.89 -26.97 25.03
N THR A 21 24.96 -26.19 24.80
CA THR A 21 25.21 -24.91 25.51
C THR A 21 25.42 -23.71 24.59
N ALA A 22 25.19 -23.86 23.29
CA ALA A 22 24.99 -22.69 22.44
C ALA A 22 23.57 -22.19 22.68
N GLU A 23 23.37 -21.39 23.74
CA GLU A 23 22.20 -20.52 23.81
C GLU A 23 22.18 -19.73 22.49
N CYS A 24 21.17 -20.00 21.67
CA CYS A 24 20.99 -19.31 20.42
C CYS A 24 20.63 -17.86 20.76
N THR A 25 21.64 -16.97 20.81
CA THR A 25 21.47 -15.53 21.01
C THR A 25 20.88 -14.83 19.78
N LEU A 26 20.48 -15.59 18.75
CA LEU A 26 19.69 -15.06 17.65
C LEU A 26 18.30 -14.72 18.18
N ASN A 27 18.00 -13.43 18.24
CA ASN A 27 16.64 -12.96 18.42
C ASN A 27 15.73 -13.71 17.45
N ARG A 28 14.68 -14.35 17.96
CA ARG A 28 13.72 -15.07 17.13
C ARG A 28 12.90 -14.07 16.31
N ILE A 29 13.39 -13.73 15.12
CA ILE A 29 12.66 -12.92 14.16
C ILE A 29 11.53 -13.78 13.60
N SER A 30 10.30 -13.30 13.71
CA SER A 30 9.16 -13.96 13.09
C SER A 30 9.21 -13.76 11.58
N TYR A 31 8.84 -14.74 10.76
CA TYR A 31 8.58 -14.52 9.33
C TYR A 31 7.49 -13.48 9.06
N LEU A 32 6.69 -13.18 10.09
CA LEU A 32 5.66 -12.14 10.10
C LEU A 32 6.17 -10.82 10.71
N ASP A 33 7.47 -10.65 10.93
CA ASP A 33 8.07 -9.41 11.44
C ASP A 33 8.48 -8.51 10.26
N GLY A 34 7.83 -7.34 10.14
CA GLY A 34 7.93 -6.41 9.01
C GLY A 34 6.80 -6.42 7.95
N PRO A 35 6.19 -7.55 7.55
CA PRO A 35 5.23 -7.58 6.44
C PRO A 35 3.80 -7.23 6.87
N PHE A 36 2.94 -7.05 5.86
CA PHE A 36 1.49 -6.83 5.97
C PHE A 36 0.75 -7.71 7.01
N PHE A 37 1.29 -8.86 7.40
CA PHE A 37 0.65 -9.80 8.35
C PHE A 37 1.10 -9.63 9.81
N GLN A 38 2.01 -8.70 10.10
CA GLN A 38 2.57 -8.51 11.44
C GLN A 38 1.49 -8.17 12.47
N GLY A 39 1.49 -8.88 13.61
CA GLY A 39 0.63 -8.57 14.76
C GLY A 39 -0.88 -8.76 14.54
N ARG A 40 -1.31 -9.39 13.44
CA ARG A 40 -2.73 -9.61 13.17
C ARG A 40 -3.30 -10.81 13.92
N LYS A 41 -4.51 -10.63 14.43
CA LYS A 41 -5.32 -11.70 15.03
C LYS A 41 -6.06 -12.55 14.00
N SER A 42 -6.25 -12.04 12.78
CA SER A 42 -6.88 -12.79 11.69
C SER A 42 -5.96 -13.88 11.17
N ILE A 43 -6.53 -15.00 10.77
CA ILE A 43 -5.76 -16.08 10.16
C ILE A 43 -5.29 -15.62 8.77
N ILE A 44 -4.10 -16.05 8.35
CA ILE A 44 -3.46 -15.62 7.10
C ILE A 44 -4.39 -15.84 5.89
N HIS A 45 -5.04 -17.01 5.77
CA HIS A 45 -5.93 -17.31 4.64
C HIS A 45 -7.14 -16.36 4.56
N GLN A 46 -7.73 -15.97 5.69
CA GLN A 46 -8.84 -15.01 5.70
C GLN A 46 -8.36 -13.62 5.26
N THR A 47 -7.15 -13.24 5.66
CA THR A 47 -6.53 -11.98 5.26
C THR A 47 -6.26 -11.95 3.77
N LEU A 48 -5.73 -13.03 3.20
CA LEU A 48 -5.54 -13.19 1.74
C LEU A 48 -6.87 -13.15 0.97
N LEU A 49 -7.93 -13.76 1.52
CA LEU A 49 -9.25 -13.71 0.93
C LEU A 49 -9.83 -12.28 0.89
N VAL A 50 -9.61 -11.49 1.96
CA VAL A 50 -9.97 -10.05 1.95
C VAL A 50 -9.24 -9.31 0.84
N VAL A 51 -7.94 -9.54 0.66
CA VAL A 51 -7.15 -8.92 -0.41
C VAL A 51 -7.73 -9.29 -1.78
N TYR A 52 -8.01 -10.57 -2.02
CA TYR A 52 -8.60 -11.04 -3.27
C TYR A 52 -9.96 -10.38 -3.56
N LEU A 53 -10.86 -10.34 -2.57
CA LEU A 53 -12.17 -9.72 -2.73
C LEU A 53 -12.10 -8.19 -2.89
N PHE A 54 -11.13 -7.54 -2.25
CA PHE A 54 -10.86 -6.11 -2.43
C PHE A 54 -10.42 -5.80 -3.86
N LEU A 55 -9.54 -6.61 -4.45
CA LEU A 55 -9.11 -6.46 -5.85
C LEU A 55 -10.28 -6.61 -6.83
N LEU A 56 -11.27 -7.46 -6.50
CA LEU A 56 -12.52 -7.60 -7.24
C LEU A 56 -13.55 -6.48 -7.02
N GLN A 57 -13.18 -5.40 -6.30
CA GLN A 57 -14.04 -4.25 -6.02
C GLN A 57 -15.32 -4.61 -5.25
N VAL A 58 -15.28 -5.66 -4.42
CA VAL A 58 -16.41 -6.06 -3.58
C VAL A 58 -16.54 -5.07 -2.40
N PRO A 59 -17.76 -4.60 -2.06
CA PRO A 59 -17.93 -3.69 -0.94
C PRO A 59 -17.59 -4.36 0.40
N ASN A 60 -16.96 -3.61 1.31
CA ASN A 60 -16.49 -4.09 2.62
C ASN A 60 -17.56 -4.82 3.46
N GLY A 61 -18.83 -4.42 3.33
CA GLY A 61 -19.94 -5.11 3.99
C GLY A 61 -20.09 -6.55 3.52
N THR A 62 -20.05 -6.77 2.21
CA THR A 62 -20.11 -8.11 1.60
C THR A 62 -18.84 -8.90 1.92
N ILE A 63 -17.67 -8.28 1.90
CA ILE A 63 -16.40 -8.93 2.30
C ILE A 63 -16.48 -9.45 3.74
N SER A 64 -17.02 -8.65 4.66
CA SER A 64 -17.22 -9.04 6.05
C SER A 64 -18.12 -10.27 6.16
N THR A 65 -19.23 -10.30 5.42
CA THR A 65 -20.15 -11.46 5.38
C THR A 65 -19.48 -12.70 4.80
N MET A 66 -18.72 -12.57 3.70
CA MET A 66 -18.08 -13.71 3.03
C MET A 66 -16.90 -14.29 3.81
N THR A 67 -16.13 -13.44 4.49
CA THR A 67 -14.91 -13.86 5.21
C THR A 67 -15.18 -14.24 6.67
N GLY A 68 -16.35 -13.90 7.20
CA GLY A 68 -16.70 -14.06 8.61
C GLY A 68 -15.96 -13.11 9.56
N LEU A 69 -15.19 -12.17 9.01
CA LEU A 69 -14.44 -11.17 9.79
C LEU A 69 -15.33 -10.02 10.19
N SER A 70 -15.04 -9.43 11.36
CA SER A 70 -15.69 -8.19 11.78
C SER A 70 -15.39 -7.05 10.79
N LEU A 71 -16.37 -6.19 10.54
CA LEU A 71 -16.19 -5.04 9.65
C LEU A 71 -15.02 -4.11 10.06
N PRO A 72 -14.71 -3.88 11.35
CA PRO A 72 -13.48 -3.20 11.76
C PRO A 72 -12.20 -3.89 11.29
N THR A 73 -12.13 -5.22 11.38
CA THR A 73 -10.98 -6.01 10.92
C THR A 73 -10.79 -5.87 9.41
N VAL A 74 -11.88 -6.01 8.63
CA VAL A 74 -11.85 -5.82 7.17
C VAL A 74 -11.35 -4.41 6.81
N ARG A 75 -11.88 -3.38 7.49
CA ARG A 75 -11.44 -1.98 7.27
C ARG A 75 -9.95 -1.77 7.61
N SER A 76 -9.45 -2.42 8.66
CA SER A 76 -8.03 -2.38 8.98
C SER A 76 -7.20 -2.98 7.86
N ILE A 77 -7.55 -4.17 7.37
CA ILE A 77 -6.84 -4.84 6.29
C ILE A 77 -6.86 -3.97 5.02
N VAL A 78 -8.02 -3.43 4.66
CA VAL A 78 -8.17 -2.54 3.49
C VAL A 78 -7.35 -1.26 3.65
N LYS A 79 -7.30 -0.66 4.84
CA LYS A 79 -6.44 0.50 5.12
C LYS A 79 -4.97 0.17 4.86
N ASP A 80 -4.54 -1.01 5.28
CA ASP A 80 -3.15 -1.43 5.10
C ASP A 80 -2.85 -1.69 3.61
N ILE A 81 -3.83 -2.16 2.82
CA ILE A 81 -3.70 -2.26 1.36
C ILE A 81 -3.49 -0.87 0.76
N TYR A 82 -4.27 0.13 1.18
CA TYR A 82 -4.07 1.52 0.72
C TYR A 82 -2.69 2.06 1.09
N GLN A 83 -2.15 1.75 2.27
CA GLN A 83 -0.80 2.18 2.66
C GLN A 83 0.29 1.55 1.80
N VAL A 84 0.14 0.27 1.44
CA VAL A 84 1.06 -0.39 0.51
C VAL A 84 0.96 0.25 -0.88
N MET A 85 -0.26 0.48 -1.37
CA MET A 85 -0.48 1.17 -2.65
C MET A 85 0.13 2.58 -2.64
N GLU A 86 -0.01 3.32 -1.54
CA GLU A 86 0.57 4.65 -1.37
C GLU A 86 2.11 4.62 -1.37
N ALA A 87 2.73 3.62 -0.74
CA ALA A 87 4.19 3.46 -0.75
C ALA A 87 4.73 3.15 -2.16
N ASP A 88 3.94 2.47 -3.00
CA ASP A 88 4.26 2.17 -4.39
C ASP A 88 3.98 3.34 -5.35
N LEU A 89 3.18 4.33 -4.94
CA LEU A 89 3.05 5.61 -5.64
C LEU A 89 4.32 6.44 -5.45
N ARG A 90 5.45 5.96 -5.98
CA ARG A 90 6.59 6.83 -6.23
C ARG A 90 6.14 7.86 -7.25
N ILE A 91 6.19 9.13 -6.86
CA ILE A 91 6.19 10.25 -7.79
C ILE A 91 7.53 10.15 -8.52
N GLU A 92 7.64 9.22 -9.44
CA GLU A 92 8.58 9.39 -10.53
C GLU A 92 8.15 10.64 -11.29
N ASP A 93 9.09 11.41 -11.83
CA ASP A 93 8.79 12.56 -12.69
C ASP A 93 8.11 12.06 -13.98
N VAL A 94 6.84 11.65 -13.88
CA VAL A 94 6.01 11.32 -15.01
C VAL A 94 5.78 12.64 -15.72
N GLN A 95 6.58 12.88 -16.75
CA GLN A 95 6.38 14.01 -17.64
C GLN A 95 5.04 13.82 -18.35
N VAL A 96 4.03 14.55 -17.88
CA VAL A 96 2.72 14.64 -18.51
C VAL A 96 2.73 15.81 -19.50
N GLY A 97 2.36 15.54 -20.74
CA GLY A 97 2.41 16.50 -21.84
C GLY A 97 3.77 16.58 -22.55
N GLY A 98 3.93 17.58 -23.41
CA GLY A 98 5.09 17.75 -24.28
C GLY A 98 4.78 17.34 -25.73
N VAL A 99 5.79 16.84 -26.43
CA VAL A 99 5.66 16.38 -27.82
C VAL A 99 5.63 14.86 -27.82
N GLY A 100 4.57 14.29 -28.41
CA GLY A 100 4.41 12.84 -28.54
C GLY A 100 5.39 12.22 -29.53
N SER A 101 5.43 10.89 -29.57
CA SER A 101 6.28 10.11 -30.47
C SER A 101 6.04 10.39 -31.96
N ASN A 102 4.87 10.93 -32.30
CA ASN A 102 4.47 11.35 -33.64
C ASN A 102 4.86 12.81 -33.98
N GLY A 103 5.59 13.49 -33.10
CA GLY A 103 5.98 14.89 -33.28
C GLY A 103 4.85 15.90 -33.04
N GLN A 104 3.66 15.47 -32.59
CA GLN A 104 2.53 16.36 -32.28
C GLN A 104 2.52 16.76 -30.81
N SER A 105 2.01 17.96 -30.53
CA SER A 105 1.81 18.43 -29.15
C SER A 105 0.73 17.60 -28.45
N ILE A 106 1.03 17.12 -27.25
CA ILE A 106 0.09 16.43 -26.38
C ILE A 106 -0.78 17.48 -25.68
N VAL A 107 -2.10 17.37 -25.85
CA VAL A 107 -3.07 18.21 -25.13
C VAL A 107 -3.39 17.56 -23.79
N VAL A 108 -3.27 18.33 -22.71
CA VAL A 108 -3.62 17.90 -21.35
C VAL A 108 -4.85 18.68 -20.89
N GLU A 109 -5.88 17.97 -20.45
CA GLU A 109 -7.00 18.57 -19.74
C GLU A 109 -6.62 18.71 -18.28
N ILE A 110 -6.79 19.91 -17.70
CA ILE A 110 -6.50 20.19 -16.30
C ILE A 110 -7.80 20.56 -15.61
N ASP A 111 -8.05 19.97 -14.45
CA ASP A 111 -9.23 20.24 -13.62
C ASP A 111 -8.86 20.37 -12.14
N GLU A 112 -9.69 21.09 -11.39
CA GLU A 112 -9.53 21.32 -9.96
C GLU A 112 -10.71 20.70 -9.20
N SER A 113 -10.42 19.91 -8.18
CA SER A 113 -11.44 19.26 -7.36
C SER A 113 -11.12 19.39 -5.88
N LYS A 114 -12.13 19.78 -5.08
CA LYS A 114 -12.00 19.83 -3.61
C LYS A 114 -12.49 18.51 -3.01
N PHE A 115 -11.55 17.71 -2.52
CA PHE A 115 -11.84 16.43 -1.86
C PHE A 115 -11.93 16.63 -0.36
N GLY A 116 -13.07 16.31 0.22
CA GLY A 116 -13.21 16.34 1.67
C GLY A 116 -14.21 15.33 2.17
N LYS A 117 -14.36 15.30 3.49
CA LYS A 117 -15.30 14.38 4.12
C LYS A 117 -16.72 14.70 3.65
N ARG A 118 -17.42 13.70 3.10
CA ARG A 118 -18.82 13.84 2.69
C ARG A 118 -19.66 14.13 3.93
N ASN A 119 -20.13 15.37 4.05
CA ASN A 119 -21.09 15.76 5.07
C ASN A 119 -22.51 15.42 4.57
N TYR A 120 -23.24 14.56 5.27
CA TYR A 120 -24.63 14.21 4.93
C TYR A 120 -25.59 15.41 5.04
N ASN A 121 -25.18 16.44 5.79
CA ASN A 121 -25.88 17.71 5.87
C ASN A 121 -25.42 18.65 4.74
N LYS A 122 -26.18 18.66 3.64
CA LYS A 122 -25.97 19.36 2.35
C LYS A 122 -25.62 20.87 2.39
N ARG A 123 -25.47 21.49 3.56
CA ARG A 123 -25.39 22.96 3.71
C ARG A 123 -24.05 23.49 4.23
N LYS A 124 -23.01 22.66 4.39
CA LYS A 124 -21.68 23.12 4.80
C LYS A 124 -20.63 22.90 3.72
N ARG A 125 -19.74 23.88 3.57
CA ARG A 125 -18.52 23.81 2.76
C ARG A 125 -17.80 22.49 3.04
N VAL A 126 -17.28 21.88 1.98
CA VAL A 126 -16.42 20.70 2.09
C VAL A 126 -15.11 21.16 2.74
N ASP A 127 -14.93 20.81 4.02
CA ASP A 127 -13.60 20.85 4.66
C ASP A 127 -12.79 19.71 4.02
N GLY A 128 -11.77 20.09 3.26
CA GLY A 128 -11.12 19.17 2.35
C GLY A 128 -9.88 19.77 1.69
N VAL A 129 -9.12 18.88 1.06
CA VAL A 129 -7.88 19.15 0.33
C VAL A 129 -8.23 19.50 -1.12
N TRP A 130 -7.61 20.55 -1.65
CA TRP A 130 -7.68 20.84 -3.07
C TRP A 130 -6.72 19.94 -3.82
N VAL A 131 -7.20 19.31 -4.89
CA VAL A 131 -6.40 18.49 -5.79
C VAL A 131 -6.53 19.06 -7.19
N VAL A 132 -5.40 19.37 -7.80
CA VAL A 132 -5.30 19.71 -9.21
C VAL A 132 -4.90 18.44 -9.94
N GLY A 133 -5.74 18.02 -10.87
CA GLY A 133 -5.49 16.86 -11.71
C GLY A 133 -5.32 17.25 -13.16
N GLY A 134 -4.54 16.48 -13.91
CA GLY A 134 -4.53 16.61 -15.36
C GLY A 134 -4.44 15.27 -16.06
N VAL A 135 -5.11 15.14 -17.20
CA VAL A 135 -5.14 13.93 -18.03
C VAL A 135 -4.79 14.26 -19.48
N GLU A 136 -3.89 13.46 -20.07
CA GLU A 136 -3.59 13.59 -21.50
C GLU A 136 -4.75 13.12 -22.37
N ARG A 137 -5.02 13.86 -23.45
CA ARG A 137 -5.88 13.43 -24.56
C ARG A 137 -5.14 12.46 -25.50
N THR A 138 -4.51 11.45 -24.93
CA THR A 138 -3.80 10.38 -25.63
C THR A 138 -4.47 9.03 -25.33
N PRO A 139 -4.22 7.98 -26.14
CA PRO A 139 -4.66 6.63 -25.78
C PRO A 139 -4.07 6.13 -24.45
N GLU A 140 -2.85 6.56 -24.12
CA GLU A 140 -2.15 6.21 -22.87
C GLU A 140 -2.78 6.87 -21.64
N ARG A 141 -3.44 8.03 -21.81
CA ARG A 141 -4.14 8.78 -20.76
C ARG A 141 -3.31 8.95 -19.49
N LYS A 142 -2.05 9.39 -19.62
CA LYS A 142 -1.23 9.69 -18.44
C LYS A 142 -1.91 10.75 -17.59
N VAL A 143 -1.81 10.59 -16.27
CA VAL A 143 -2.48 11.46 -15.30
C VAL A 143 -1.48 11.94 -14.26
N PHE A 144 -1.62 13.18 -13.83
CA PHE A 144 -1.04 13.64 -12.57
C PHE A 144 -2.14 14.12 -11.63
N LEU A 145 -1.90 13.98 -10.33
CA LEU A 145 -2.77 14.49 -9.27
C LEU A 145 -1.88 15.14 -8.22
N LEU A 146 -2.06 16.44 -8.00
CA LEU A 146 -1.26 17.22 -7.06
C LEU A 146 -2.16 17.84 -6.01
N THR A 147 -1.81 17.64 -4.75
CA THR A 147 -2.48 18.35 -3.64
C THR A 147 -1.93 19.76 -3.57
N VAL A 148 -2.83 20.75 -3.47
CA VAL A 148 -2.48 22.17 -3.42
C VAL A 148 -3.07 22.79 -2.16
N PRO A 149 -2.33 23.65 -1.42
CA PRO A 149 -2.93 24.49 -0.38
C PRO A 149 -4.01 25.41 -0.98
N GLU A 150 -4.93 25.93 -0.16
CA GLU A 150 -6.11 26.66 -0.66
C GLU A 150 -5.77 27.68 -1.79
N PRO A 151 -6.42 27.59 -2.96
CA PRO A 151 -6.19 28.51 -4.05
C PRO A 151 -6.53 29.94 -3.63
N GLN A 152 -5.71 30.90 -4.07
CA GLN A 152 -5.87 32.30 -3.69
C GLN A 152 -7.25 32.85 -4.10
N PRO A 153 -7.87 33.75 -3.30
CA PRO A 153 -9.24 34.22 -3.50
C PRO A 153 -9.57 34.78 -4.88
N LYS A 154 -8.57 35.34 -5.58
CA LYS A 154 -8.72 35.90 -6.94
C LYS A 154 -9.19 34.88 -7.99
N TYR A 155 -9.01 33.58 -7.73
CA TYR A 155 -9.44 32.50 -8.63
C TYR A 155 -10.85 31.97 -8.31
N LEU A 156 -11.40 32.26 -7.12
CA LEU A 156 -12.67 31.70 -6.64
C LEU A 156 -13.91 32.47 -7.14
N GLU A 157 -13.77 33.74 -7.52
CA GLU A 157 -14.88 34.54 -8.04
C GLU A 157 -15.38 34.06 -9.42
N ALA A 158 -14.55 33.34 -10.18
CA ALA A 158 -14.90 32.77 -11.47
C ALA A 158 -15.59 31.39 -11.37
N HIS A 159 -15.25 30.57 -10.36
CA HIS A 159 -15.66 29.16 -10.29
C HIS A 159 -16.94 28.88 -9.50
N ASN A 160 -17.38 29.79 -8.63
CA ASN A 160 -18.59 29.62 -7.80
C ASN A 160 -19.93 29.68 -8.59
N ARG A 161 -19.89 29.72 -9.92
CA ARG A 161 -21.08 29.74 -10.78
C ARG A 161 -21.44 28.36 -11.36
N TYR A 162 -20.62 27.33 -11.16
CA TYR A 162 -20.79 26.03 -11.85
C TYR A 162 -20.86 24.78 -10.96
N PHE A 163 -20.84 24.91 -9.63
CA PHE A 163 -20.99 23.77 -8.72
C PHE A 163 -22.24 23.94 -7.85
N CYS A 164 -23.29 23.18 -8.16
CA CYS A 164 -24.49 22.94 -7.34
C CYS A 164 -24.28 21.77 -6.37
#